data_AF-A0A7J0DEW3-F1
#
_entry.id   AF-A0A7J0DEW3-F1
#
_cell.length_a   1.000
_cell.length_b   1.000
_cell.length_c   1.000
_cell.angle_alpha   90.00
_cell.angle_beta   90.00
_cell.angle_gamma   90.00
#
_symmetry.space_group_name_H-M   'P 1'
#
loop_
_entity.id
_entity.type
_entity.pdbx_description
1 polymer ?
#
loop_
_entity_poly.entity_id
_entity_poly.type
_entity_poly.pdbx_seq_one_letter_code
_entity_poly.pdbx_strand_id
1 'polypeptide(L)' 'MGVHGVWELHDPVGRVSVETLAGKKLEIDASILMVHFMKAMRDERCEMIGVFDLVIPTDV' A
#
# COMPACT_ATOMS: atom_id res chain seq x y z
N MET A 1 6.33 -6.89 -6.91
CA MET A 1 7.41 -6.49 -7.83
C MET A 1 8.71 -6.87 -7.16
N GLY A 2 9.65 -7.53 -7.85
CA GLY A 2 10.89 -8.04 -7.26
C GLY A 2 11.23 -9.46 -7.71
N VAL A 3 12.34 -9.99 -7.20
CA VAL A 3 12.83 -11.35 -7.51
C VAL A 3 12.04 -12.39 -6.72
N HIS A 4 11.59 -13.45 -7.39
CA HIS A 4 10.82 -14.53 -6.78
C HIS A 4 11.67 -15.34 -5.78
N GLY A 5 11.09 -15.74 -4.64
CA GLY A 5 11.74 -16.58 -3.62
C GLY A 5 12.68 -15.88 -2.63
N VAL A 6 13.06 -14.60 -2.85
CA VAL A 6 13.98 -13.89 -1.94
C VAL A 6 13.35 -13.61 -0.57
N TRP A 7 12.06 -13.31 -0.54
CA TRP A 7 11.33 -13.02 0.70
C TRP A 7 11.17 -14.25 1.60
N GLU A 8 11.08 -15.46 1.03
CA GLU A 8 11.01 -16.72 1.77
C GLU A 8 12.32 -17.04 2.49
N LEU A 9 13.46 -16.61 1.93
CA LEU A 9 14.78 -16.77 2.53
C LEU A 9 15.02 -15.79 3.71
N HIS A 10 14.26 -14.70 3.78
CA HIS A 10 14.38 -13.64 4.81
C HIS A 10 13.21 -13.60 5.81
N ASP A 11 12.25 -14.52 5.69
CA ASP A 11 10.96 -14.50 6.39
C ASP A 11 11.03 -14.34 7.94
N PRO A 12 12.02 -14.87 8.68
CA PRO A 12 12.03 -14.70 10.14
C PRO A 12 12.47 -13.31 10.64
N VAL A 13 12.92 -12.39 9.79
CA VAL A 13 13.70 -11.20 10.23
C VAL A 13 12.94 -9.87 10.23
N GLY A 14 11.74 -9.76 9.63
CA GLY A 14 11.21 -8.42 9.32
C GLY A 14 9.70 -8.26 9.31
N ARG A 15 9.05 -8.35 10.47
CA ARG A 15 7.68 -7.83 10.66
C ARG A 15 7.68 -6.83 11.81
N VAL A 16 7.27 -5.60 11.54
CA VAL A 16 7.11 -4.53 12.53
C VAL A 16 5.78 -3.84 12.30
N SER A 17 5.11 -3.39 13.36
CA SER A 17 3.87 -2.63 13.21
C SER A 17 4.16 -1.18 12.86
N VAL A 18 3.24 -0.52 12.16
CA VAL A 18 3.42 0.85 11.66
C VAL A 18 3.57 1.85 12.81
N GLU A 19 2.91 1.59 13.93
CA GLU A 19 2.97 2.40 15.17
C GLU A 19 4.40 2.52 15.70
N THR A 20 5.24 1.50 15.48
CA THR A 20 6.65 1.52 15.90
C THR A 20 7.52 2.48 15.07
N LEU A 21 7.03 2.94 13.92
CA LEU A 21 7.69 3.90 13.04
C LEU A 21 7.26 5.35 13.32
N ALA A 22 6.39 5.58 14.32
CA ALA A 22 5.95 6.92 14.70
C ALA A 22 7.14 7.85 15.02
N GLY A 23 7.08 9.08 14.52
CA GLY A 23 8.13 10.09 14.73
C GLY A 23 9.42 9.87 13.90
N LYS A 24 9.48 8.84 13.05
CA LYS A 24 10.59 8.62 12.11
C LYS A 24 10.23 9.17 10.74
N LYS A 25 11.23 9.66 10.00
CA LYS A 25 11.07 10.01 8.59
C LYS A 25 11.12 8.71 7.78
N LEU A 26 10.03 8.40 7.09
CA LEU A 26 9.91 7.23 6.22
C LEU A 26 9.87 7.70 4.77
N GLU A 27 10.73 7.12 3.93
CA GLU A 27 10.69 7.34 2.49
C GLU A 27 9.77 6.30 1.85
N ILE A 28 8.78 6.79 1.09
CA ILE A 28 7.79 5.95 0.43
C ILE A 28 8.10 5.95 -1.06
N ASP A 29 8.26 4.76 -1.65
CA ASP A 29 8.33 4.61 -3.10
C ASP A 29 6.94 4.86 -3.71
N ALA A 30 6.74 6.03 -4.31
CA ALA A 30 5.44 6.40 -4.91
C ALA A 30 4.99 5.45 -6.04
N SER A 31 5.91 4.72 -6.68
CA SER A 31 5.55 3.74 -7.71
C SER A 31 4.75 2.56 -7.14
N ILE A 32 4.96 2.24 -5.86
CA ILE A 32 4.21 1.20 -5.15
C ILE A 32 2.75 1.60 -4.95
N LEU A 33 2.49 2.89 -4.72
CA LEU A 33 1.17 3.41 -4.40
C LEU A 33 0.21 3.20 -5.56
N MET A 34 0.60 3.57 -6.78
CA MET A 34 -0.24 3.41 -7.97
C MET A 34 -0.67 1.94 -8.16
N VAL A 35 0.30 1.01 -8.11
CA VAL A 35 0.02 -0.42 -8.33
C VAL A 35 -0.81 -1.02 -7.20
N HIS A 36 -0.59 -0.60 -5.95
CA HIS A 36 -1.34 -1.14 -4.81
C HIS A 36 -2.75 -0.56 -4.73
N PHE A 37 -2.95 0.72 -4.99
CA PHE A 37 -4.29 1.30 -5.09
C PHE A 37 -5.08 0.67 -6.23
N MET A 38 -4.48 0.50 -7.42
CA MET A 38 -5.17 -0.17 -8.54
C MET A 38 -5.57 -1.62 -8.24
N LYS A 39 -4.84 -2.30 -7.36
CA LYS A 39 -5.14 -3.69 -6.98
C LYS A 39 -6.13 -3.80 -5.82
N ALA A 40 -6.07 -2.88 -4.86
CA ALA A 40 -6.86 -2.92 -3.63
C ALA A 40 -8.21 -2.19 -3.75
N MET A 41 -8.31 -1.18 -4.62
CA MET A 41 -9.46 -0.28 -4.72
C MET A 41 -10.42 -0.74 -5.82
N ARG A 42 -11.05 -1.89 -5.59
CA ARG A 42 -12.10 -2.43 -6.45
C ARG A 42 -13.42 -2.52 -5.70
N ASP A 43 -14.51 -2.18 -6.38
CA ASP A 43 -15.84 -2.42 -5.84
C ASP A 43 -16.24 -3.91 -5.96
N GLU A 44 -17.44 -4.26 -5.49
CA GLU A 44 -17.99 -5.63 -5.58
C GLU A 44 -18.17 -6.11 -7.03
N ARG A 45 -18.18 -5.18 -7.99
CA ARG A 45 -18.27 -5.43 -9.44
C ARG A 45 -16.91 -5.46 -10.12
N CYS A 46 -15.82 -5.40 -9.35
CA CYS A 46 -14.43 -5.32 -9.79
C CYS A 46 -14.06 -4.05 -10.58
N GLU A 47 -14.89 -3.02 -10.54
CA GLU A 47 -14.62 -1.70 -11.11
C GLU A 47 -13.69 -0.91 -10.20
N MET A 48 -12.88 -0.05 -10.82
CA MET A 48 -11.92 0.78 -10.10
C MET A 48 -12.64 1.90 -9.36
N ILE A 49 -12.46 1.97 -8.05
CA ILE A 49 -12.88 3.15 -7.27
C ILE A 49 -11.85 4.26 -7.55
N GLY A 50 -12.33 5.44 -7.94
CA GLY A 50 -11.47 6.57 -8.24
C GLY A 50 -10.62 6.94 -7.03
N VAL A 51 -9.31 7.11 -7.23
CA VAL A 51 -8.38 7.49 -6.14
C VAL A 51 -8.77 8.85 -5.53
N PHE A 52 -9.39 9.74 -6.33
CA PHE A 52 -9.91 11.02 -5.85
C PHE A 52 -11.15 10.89 -4.95
N ASP A 53 -11.96 9.84 -5.13
CA ASP A 53 -13.19 9.61 -4.35
C ASP A 53 -12.88 9.12 -2.92
N LEU A 54 -11.66 8.63 -2.68
CA LEU A 54 -11.20 8.22 -1.34
C LEU A 54 -10.48 9.36 -0.58
N VAL A 55 -9.85 10.29 -1.31
CA VAL A 55 -8.99 11.33 -0.70
C VAL A 55 -9.78 12.60 -0.31
N ILE A 56 -10.98 12.79 -0.85
CA ILE A 56 -11.88 13.86 -0.44
C ILE A 56 -13.22 13.23 -0.06
N PRO A 57 -13.55 13.07 1.24
CA PRO A 57 -14.95 13.00 1.62
C PRO A 57 -15.59 14.30 1.15
N THR A 58 -16.43 14.23 0.11
CA THR A 58 -17.23 15.35 -0.37
C THR A 58 -18.32 15.64 0.65
N ASP A 59 -17.91 16.18 1.79
CA ASP A 59 -18.76 16.77 2.83
C ASP A 59 -18.51 18.28 2.88
N VAL A 60 -18.61 18.93 1.71
CA VAL A 60 -18.82 20.38 1.51
C VAL A 60 -19.69 20.60 0.28
#